data_AF-A0A7J7K5E9-F1
#
_entry.id   AF-A0A7J7K5E9-F1
#
_cell.length_a   1.000
_cell.length_b   1.000
_cell.length_c   1.000
_cell.angle_alpha   90.00
_cell.angle_beta   90.00
_cell.angle_gamma   90.00
#
_symmetry.space_group_name_H-M   'P 1'
#
loop_
_entity.id
_entity.type
_entity.pdbx_description
1 polymer ?
#
loop_
_entity_poly.entity_id
_entity_poly.type
_entity_poly.pdbx_seq_one_letter_code
_entity_poly.pdbx_strand_id
1 'polypeptide(L)'
;MPPKRSRIRYGHGIPIDFMVPALSDAPGAVLTKYGYAVVKKDAEAYVEAAERKSKQAKVELPEIEVPTNFICPICDEVMTDAVKTSCCATHFCDSCKLSSLGF
;
A
#
# COMPACT_ATOMS: atom_id res chain seq x y z
N MET A 1 0.08 3.20 -24.41
CA MET A 1 1.07 2.17 -24.02
C MET A 1 0.75 0.91 -24.84
N PRO A 2 1.59 0.46 -25.78
CA PRO A 2 1.32 -0.79 -26.48
C PRO A 2 1.47 -1.98 -25.51
N PRO A 3 0.62 -3.03 -25.60
CA PRO A 3 0.74 -4.19 -24.73
C PRO A 3 2.12 -4.84 -24.93
N LYS A 4 2.84 -5.12 -23.83
CA LYS A 4 4.11 -5.85 -23.86
C LYS A 4 3.83 -7.20 -24.54
N ARG A 5 4.40 -7.44 -25.73
CA ARG A 5 4.40 -8.76 -26.38
C ARG A 5 5.00 -9.77 -25.38
N SER A 6 4.14 -10.56 -24.75
CA SER A 6 4.56 -11.60 -23.82
C SER A 6 5.30 -12.67 -24.61
N ARG A 7 6.52 -12.99 -24.19
CA ARG A 7 7.31 -14.08 -24.76
C ARG A 7 6.53 -15.37 -24.46
N ILE A 8 5.99 -16.03 -25.49
CA ILE A 8 5.19 -17.26 -25.33
C ILE A 8 6.04 -18.30 -24.61
N ARG A 9 5.52 -18.82 -23.50
CA ARG A 9 6.18 -19.88 -22.71
C ARG A 9 5.54 -21.23 -23.05
N TYR A 10 6.34 -22.26 -23.27
CA TYR A 10 5.87 -23.60 -23.57
C TYR A 10 5.93 -24.47 -22.31
N GLY A 11 4.87 -25.23 -22.05
CA GLY A 11 4.82 -26.17 -20.92
C GLY A 11 5.55 -27.46 -21.25
N HIS A 12 6.72 -27.70 -20.66
CA HIS A 12 7.45 -28.96 -20.77
C HIS A 12 7.57 -29.62 -19.39
N GLY A 13 7.36 -30.95 -19.33
CA GLY A 13 7.62 -31.77 -18.13
C GLY A 13 6.54 -31.79 -17.05
N ILE A 14 5.54 -30.91 -17.10
CA ILE A 14 4.40 -30.94 -16.16
C ILE A 14 3.26 -31.77 -16.77
N PRO A 15 2.76 -32.82 -16.09
CA PRO A 15 1.65 -33.62 -16.60
C PRO A 15 0.36 -32.80 -16.75
N ILE A 16 -0.45 -33.16 -17.74
CA ILE A 16 -1.67 -32.43 -18.10
C ILE A 16 -2.68 -32.39 -16.94
N ASP A 17 -2.74 -33.44 -16.13
CA ASP A 17 -3.66 -33.53 -14.99
C ASP A 17 -3.39 -32.45 -13.92
N PHE A 18 -2.21 -31.85 -13.90
CA PHE A 18 -1.85 -30.74 -13.01
C PHE A 18 -2.11 -29.36 -13.62
N MET A 19 -2.68 -29.30 -14.83
CA MET A 19 -2.96 -28.05 -15.54
C MET A 19 -4.46 -27.75 -15.61
N VAL A 20 -4.78 -26.47 -15.76
CA VAL A 20 -6.13 -25.93 -15.95
C VAL A 20 -6.13 -25.05 -17.20
N PRO A 21 -7.12 -25.19 -18.11
CA PRO A 21 -7.23 -24.33 -19.27
C PRO A 21 -7.39 -22.86 -18.86
N ALA A 22 -6.67 -21.97 -19.55
CA ALA A 22 -6.65 -20.54 -19.26
C ALA A 22 -6.58 -19.71 -20.55
N LEU A 23 -6.82 -18.40 -20.45
CA LEU A 23 -6.59 -17.48 -21.57
C LEU A 23 -5.09 -17.18 -21.74
N SER A 24 -4.71 -16.70 -22.93
CA SER A 24 -3.34 -16.26 -23.25
C SER A 24 -2.82 -15.16 -22.32
N ASP A 25 -3.75 -14.36 -21.79
CA ASP A 25 -3.45 -13.18 -20.98
C ASP A 25 -3.43 -13.51 -19.48
N ALA A 26 -3.77 -14.75 -19.11
CA ALA A 26 -3.73 -15.17 -17.71
C ALA A 26 -2.28 -15.21 -17.20
N PRO A 27 -2.02 -14.73 -15.98
CA PRO A 27 -0.69 -14.75 -15.41
C PRO A 27 -0.23 -16.19 -15.23
N GLY A 28 0.98 -16.50 -15.71
CA GLY A 28 1.52 -17.86 -15.66
C GLY A 28 1.01 -18.80 -16.78
N ALA A 29 0.22 -18.31 -17.73
CA ALA A 29 -0.23 -19.12 -18.86
C ALA A 29 0.96 -19.62 -19.70
N VAL A 30 0.97 -20.93 -19.94
CA VAL A 30 1.90 -21.62 -20.82
C VAL A 30 1.14 -22.27 -21.97
N LEU A 31 1.74 -22.29 -23.16
CA LEU A 31 1.22 -22.96 -24.32
C LEU A 31 1.46 -24.47 -24.20
N THR A 32 0.40 -25.24 -24.35
CA THR A 32 0.40 -26.70 -24.48
C THR A 32 -0.21 -27.11 -25.81
N LYS A 33 -0.12 -28.40 -26.17
CA LYS A 33 -0.75 -28.94 -27.38
C LYS A 33 -2.26 -28.71 -27.49
N TYR A 34 -2.94 -28.41 -26.39
CA TYR A 34 -4.38 -28.18 -26.33
C TYR A 34 -4.76 -26.71 -26.17
N GLY A 35 -3.78 -25.80 -26.15
CA GLY A 35 -3.98 -24.37 -25.93
C GLY A 35 -3.25 -23.84 -24.70
N TYR A 36 -3.66 -22.67 -24.21
CA TYR A 36 -3.06 -22.05 -23.03
C TYR A 36 -3.59 -22.69 -21.75
N ALA A 37 -2.68 -22.97 -20.82
CA ALA A 37 -3.01 -23.56 -19.53
C ALA A 37 -2.12 -23.00 -18.42
N VAL A 38 -2.62 -23.02 -17.18
CA VAL A 38 -1.90 -22.63 -15.96
C VAL A 38 -1.83 -23.84 -15.04
N VAL A 39 -0.78 -23.94 -14.22
CA VAL A 39 -0.65 -25.02 -13.23
C VAL A 39 -1.69 -24.82 -12.12
N LYS A 40 -2.34 -25.90 -11.68
CA LYS A 40 -3.38 -25.87 -10.63
C LYS A 40 -2.94 -25.10 -9.37
N LYS A 41 -1.74 -25.39 -8.87
CA LYS A 41 -1.16 -24.72 -7.69
C LYS A 41 -0.98 -23.22 -7.90
N ASP A 42 -0.56 -22.80 -9.10
CA ASP A 42 -0.38 -21.39 -9.41
C ASP A 42 -1.75 -20.69 -9.49
N ALA A 43 -2.76 -21.33 -10.06
CA ALA A 43 -4.13 -20.81 -10.12
C ALA A 43 -4.70 -20.56 -8.70
N GLU A 44 -4.54 -21.52 -7.78
CA GLU A 44 -4.94 -21.38 -6.38
C GLU A 44 -4.19 -20.23 -5.69
N ALA A 45 -2.87 -20.14 -5.89
CA ALA A 45 -2.07 -19.06 -5.33
C ALA A 45 -2.49 -17.67 -5.84
N TYR A 46 -2.93 -17.55 -7.11
CA TYR A 46 -3.45 -16.29 -7.65
C TYR A 46 -4.78 -15.88 -7.00
N VAL A 47 -5.66 -16.84 -6.73
CA VAL A 47 -6.93 -16.58 -6.02
C VAL A 47 -6.64 -16.11 -4.59
N GLU A 48 -5.78 -16.82 -3.86
CA GLU A 48 -5.38 -16.41 -2.52
C GLU A 48 -4.71 -15.02 -2.49
N ALA A 49 -3.84 -14.74 -3.46
CA ALA A 49 -3.18 -13.44 -3.55
C ALA A 49 -4.17 -12.31 -3.83
N ALA A 50 -5.21 -12.55 -4.63
CA ALA A 50 -6.29 -11.60 -4.87
C ALA A 50 -7.10 -11.35 -3.58
N GLU A 51 -7.44 -12.42 -2.84
CA GLU A 51 -8.15 -12.30 -1.56
C GLU A 51 -7.33 -11.55 -0.51
N ARG A 52 -6.03 -11.82 -0.38
CA ARG A 52 -5.16 -11.11 0.57
C ARG A 52 -5.07 -9.62 0.25
N LYS A 53 -4.95 -9.25 -1.03
CA LYS A 53 -4.98 -7.84 -1.46
C LYS A 53 -6.30 -7.16 -1.11
N SER A 54 -7.42 -7.85 -1.28
CA SER A 54 -8.74 -7.30 -0.93
C SER A 54 -8.88 -7.03 0.58
N LYS A 55 -8.32 -7.90 1.43
CA LYS A 55 -8.34 -7.76 2.90
C LYS A 55 -7.40 -6.66 3.40
N GLN A 56 -6.28 -6.44 2.72
CA GLN A 56 -5.35 -5.35 3.07
C GLN A 56 -5.90 -3.95 2.74
N ALA A 57 -6.90 -3.84 1.86
CA ALA A 57 -7.41 -2.55 1.40
C ALA A 57 -8.25 -1.78 2.44
N LYS A 58 -8.47 -2.31 3.65
CA LYS A 58 -9.31 -1.65 4.64
C LYS A 58 -8.80 -1.83 6.07
N VAL A 59 -7.58 -1.38 6.33
CA VAL A 59 -7.26 -0.93 7.69
C VAL A 59 -7.70 0.52 7.75
N GLU A 60 -8.96 0.75 8.15
CA GLU A 60 -9.39 2.07 8.63
C GLU A 60 -8.52 2.34 9.86
N LEU A 61 -7.46 3.14 9.70
CA LEU A 61 -6.77 3.69 10.86
C LEU A 61 -7.85 4.44 11.65
N PRO A 62 -8.06 4.14 12.94
CA PRO A 62 -8.94 4.95 13.75
C PRO A 62 -8.43 6.39 13.66
N GLU A 63 -9.32 7.34 13.42
CA GLU A 63 -9.02 8.76 13.53
C GLU A 63 -8.52 8.98 14.96
N ILE A 64 -7.20 9.11 15.11
CA ILE A 64 -6.60 9.42 16.40
C ILE A 64 -6.92 10.88 16.65
N GLU A 65 -7.87 11.14 17.54
CA GLU A 65 -8.10 12.49 18.07
C GLU A 65 -6.80 12.96 18.73
N VAL A 66 -6.14 13.94 18.11
CA VAL A 66 -4.91 14.54 18.66
C VAL A 66 -5.28 15.25 19.96
N PRO A 67 -4.68 14.91 21.11
CA PRO A 67 -5.04 15.58 22.35
C PRO A 67 -4.62 17.05 22.30
N THR A 68 -5.45 17.90 22.91
CA THR A 68 -5.35 19.37 22.85
C THR A 68 -4.01 19.94 23.36
N ASN A 69 -3.26 19.16 24.14
CA ASN A 69 -1.93 19.52 24.62
C ASN A 69 -0.86 19.60 23.52
N PHE A 70 -1.15 19.12 22.30
CA PHE A 70 -0.28 19.26 21.13
C PHE A 70 -0.65 20.42 20.21
N ILE A 71 -1.65 21.22 20.59
CA ILE A 71 -2.11 22.38 19.83
C ILE A 71 -1.30 23.60 20.25
N CYS A 72 -0.80 24.35 19.27
CA CYS A 72 -0.10 25.59 19.50
C CYS A 72 -1.10 26.68 19.95
N PRO A 73 -0.90 27.35 21.09
CA PRO A 73 -1.80 28.40 21.58
C PRO A 73 -1.77 29.70 20.75
N ILE A 74 -0.97 29.75 19.68
CA ILE A 74 -0.80 30.94 18.82
C ILE A 74 -1.52 30.76 17.48
N CYS A 75 -1.48 29.56 16.91
CA CYS A 75 -2.05 29.27 15.59
C CYS A 75 -3.16 28.22 15.60
N ASP A 76 -3.52 27.66 16.77
CA ASP A 76 -4.55 26.63 16.95
C ASP A 76 -4.36 25.36 16.09
N GLU A 77 -3.15 25.15 15.59
CA GLU A 77 -2.74 23.99 14.79
C GLU A 77 -1.84 23.05 15.60
N VAL A 78 -1.71 21.80 15.14
CA VAL A 78 -0.80 20.82 15.74
C VAL A 78 0.65 21.28 15.58
N MET A 79 1.41 21.33 16.67
CA MET A 79 2.79 21.81 16.67
C MET A 79 3.71 20.93 15.81
N THR A 80 4.32 21.48 14.76
CA THR A 80 5.27 20.75 13.89
C THR A 80 6.72 20.79 14.39
N ASP A 81 7.08 21.77 15.23
CA ASP A 81 8.42 21.94 15.82
C ASP A 81 8.30 22.68 17.17
N ALA A 82 7.93 21.94 18.22
CA ALA A 82 7.59 22.54 19.52
C ALA A 82 8.84 23.04 20.27
N VAL A 83 8.92 24.34 20.53
CA VAL A 83 9.98 24.95 21.34
C VAL A 83 9.45 25.40 22.69
N LYS A 84 10.26 25.21 23.73
CA LYS A 84 9.91 25.54 25.13
C LYS A 84 10.34 26.96 25.48
N THR A 85 9.48 27.70 26.17
CA THR A 85 9.91 28.91 26.88
C THR A 85 10.65 28.57 28.16
N SER A 86 11.70 29.35 28.47
CA SER A 86 12.46 29.21 29.71
C SER A 86 11.69 29.67 30.96
N CYS A 87 10.68 30.55 30.81
CA CYS A 87 9.96 31.15 31.92
C CYS A 87 8.78 30.31 32.43
N CYS A 88 8.05 29.62 31.54
CA CYS A 88 6.77 28.99 31.88
C CYS A 88 6.60 27.58 31.29
N ALA A 89 7.63 27.03 30.63
CA ALA A 89 7.59 25.73 29.96
C ALA A 89 6.39 25.57 28.99
N THR A 90 5.96 26.67 28.38
CA THR A 90 4.93 26.65 27.33
C THR A 90 5.57 26.24 26.02
N HIS A 91 4.84 25.42 25.27
CA HIS A 91 5.24 24.88 23.98
C HIS A 91 4.46 25.57 22.86
N PHE A 92 5.16 25.93 21.78
CA PHE A 92 4.57 26.49 20.57
C PHE A 92 5.46 26.20 19.37
N CYS A 93 4.92 26.39 18.15
CA CYS A 93 5.67 26.20 16.91
C CYS A 93 6.87 27.15 16.83
N ASP A 94 7.99 26.67 16.25
CA ASP A 94 9.18 27.47 16.00
C ASP A 94 8.86 28.76 15.21
N SER A 95 8.04 28.63 14.17
CA SER A 95 7.56 29.76 13.36
C SER A 95 6.76 30.80 14.15
N CYS A 96 6.09 30.38 15.23
CA CYS A 96 5.27 31.25 16.08
C CYS A 96 6.09 31.96 17.18
N LYS A 97 7.41 31.71 17.28
CA LYS A 97 8.29 32.40 18.24
C LYS A 97 8.22 33.92 18.11
N LEU A 98 8.20 34.43 16.88
CA LEU A 98 8.22 35.87 16.58
C LEU A 98 6.93 36.59 16.99
N SER A 99 5.76 35.94 16.89
CA SER A 99 4.49 36.50 17.37
C SER A 99 4.39 36.53 18.89
N SER A 100 5.04 35.60 19.60
CA SER A 100 4.99 35.52 21.07
C SER A 100 5.98 36.42 21.80
N LEU A 101 7.08 36.83 21.14
CA LEU A 101 8.15 37.65 21.71
C LEU A 101 7.98 39.13 21.35
N GLY A 102 6.75 39.63 21.43
CA GLY A 102 6.34 40.97 20.98
C GLY A 102 7.39 42.07 21.14
N PHE A 103 7.63 42.79 20.06
CA PHE A 103 7.83 44.24 20.14
C PHE A 103 6.50 44.91 20.45
#